data_AF-A0A091C821-F1
#
_entry.id   AF-A0A091C821-F1
#
_cell.length_a   1.000
_cell.length_b   1.000
_cell.length_c   1.000
_cell.angle_alpha   90.00
_cell.angle_beta   90.00
_cell.angle_gamma   90.00
#
_symmetry.space_group_name_H-M   'P 1'
#
loop_
_entity.id
_entity.type
_entity.pdbx_description
1 polymer ?
#
loop_
_entity_poly.entity_id
_entity_poly.type
_entity_poly.pdbx_seq_one_letter_code
_entity_poly.pdbx_strand_id
1 'polypeptide(L)'
;MGSGTSIAAALKTQRQFIGLEQLDYIEDLAIERFKNVISGEQTGVSQRCNWEGGGSFVYAELHELNQKFVNRIQAIDSNDELFNLIERIKTEAFLDFQVHIERIANDDEDFLALSLEEKKDVLIQALDANQMYLNYSEIDDASYSIPDDVKAFNRSFYGEDEES
;
A
#
# COMPACT_ATOMS: atom_id res chain seq x y z
N MET A 1 -2.49 8.21 -10.18
CA MET A 1 -3.91 8.37 -10.61
C MET A 1 -4.32 9.84 -10.60
N GLY A 2 -3.69 10.66 -9.76
CA GLY A 2 -4.05 12.03 -9.48
C GLY A 2 -5.48 12.11 -8.97
N SER A 3 -6.19 13.15 -9.41
CA SER A 3 -7.61 13.31 -9.17
C SER A 3 -8.53 12.35 -9.96
N GLY A 4 -7.99 11.35 -10.66
CA GLY A 4 -8.81 10.34 -11.38
C GLY A 4 -9.38 10.78 -12.74
N THR A 5 -8.90 11.87 -13.34
CA THR A 5 -9.46 12.41 -14.60
C THR A 5 -9.42 11.41 -15.77
N SER A 6 -8.30 10.69 -15.95
CA SER A 6 -8.16 9.71 -17.04
C SER A 6 -9.12 8.54 -16.87
N ILE A 7 -9.33 8.09 -15.63
CA ILE A 7 -10.26 7.00 -15.30
C ILE A 7 -11.70 7.45 -15.50
N ALA A 8 -12.05 8.66 -15.08
CA ALA A 8 -13.37 9.24 -15.33
C ALA A 8 -13.69 9.31 -16.84
N ALA A 9 -12.72 9.66 -17.68
CA ALA A 9 -12.88 9.63 -19.13
C ALA A 9 -13.01 8.19 -19.67
N ALA A 10 -12.26 7.23 -19.12
CA ALA A 10 -12.35 5.81 -19.49
C ALA A 10 -13.74 5.25 -19.18
N LEU A 11 -14.27 5.48 -17.97
CA LEU A 11 -15.64 5.11 -17.56
C LEU A 11 -16.67 5.67 -18.54
N LYS A 12 -16.63 6.98 -18.80
CA LYS A 12 -17.56 7.68 -19.70
C LYS A 12 -17.50 7.19 -21.16
N THR A 13 -16.40 6.56 -21.54
CA THR A 13 -16.19 6.01 -22.88
C THR A 13 -16.17 4.48 -22.93
N GLN A 14 -16.64 3.83 -21.86
CA GLN A 14 -16.78 2.38 -21.74
C GLN A 14 -15.48 1.61 -22.01
N ARG A 15 -14.34 2.13 -21.52
CA ARG A 15 -13.04 1.47 -21.60
C ARG A 15 -12.69 0.80 -20.28
N GLN A 16 -12.02 -0.34 -20.36
CA GLN A 16 -11.37 -0.94 -19.20
C GLN A 16 -10.15 -0.09 -18.78
N PHE A 17 -9.88 -0.04 -17.49
CA PHE A 17 -8.77 0.72 -16.92
C PHE A 17 -8.23 0.03 -15.67
N ILE A 18 -6.98 0.34 -15.35
CA ILE A 18 -6.36 0.08 -14.06
C ILE A 18 -5.80 1.42 -13.57
N GLY A 19 -6.17 1.79 -12.36
CA GLY A 19 -5.68 2.99 -11.69
C GLY A 19 -4.72 2.62 -10.57
N LEU A 20 -3.56 3.27 -10.53
CA LEU A 20 -2.60 3.14 -9.44
C LEU A 20 -2.36 4.53 -8.83
N GLU A 21 -2.47 4.63 -7.51
CA GLU A 21 -2.22 5.83 -6.72
C GLU A 21 -1.40 5.47 -5.50
N GLN A 22 -0.49 6.37 -5.12
CA GLN A 22 0.39 6.20 -3.97
C GLN A 22 0.02 7.16 -2.82
N LEU A 23 -0.69 8.25 -3.13
CA LEU A 23 -1.07 9.25 -2.14
C LEU A 23 -2.31 8.82 -1.34
N ASP A 24 -2.36 9.26 -0.09
CA ASP A 24 -3.36 8.91 0.93
C ASP A 24 -4.75 9.52 0.71
N TYR A 25 -4.88 10.50 -0.18
CA TYR A 25 -6.15 11.17 -0.47
C TYR A 25 -7.17 10.34 -1.27
N ILE A 26 -6.85 9.08 -1.60
CA ILE A 26 -7.61 8.30 -2.59
C ILE A 26 -9.09 8.16 -2.23
N GLU A 27 -9.40 7.95 -0.95
CA GLU A 27 -10.77 7.80 -0.45
C GLU A 27 -11.56 9.11 -0.58
N ASP A 28 -10.96 10.23 -0.19
CA ASP A 28 -11.63 11.52 -0.15
C ASP A 28 -11.78 12.17 -1.54
N LEU A 29 -10.87 11.87 -2.47
CA LEU A 29 -10.82 12.54 -3.77
C LEU A 29 -11.21 11.63 -4.93
N ALA A 30 -10.51 10.51 -5.12
CA ALA A 30 -10.67 9.70 -6.31
C ALA A 30 -11.94 8.84 -6.22
N ILE A 31 -12.17 8.19 -5.07
CA ILE A 31 -13.36 7.36 -4.85
C ILE A 31 -14.64 8.20 -4.95
N GLU A 32 -14.70 9.34 -4.25
CA GLU A 32 -15.85 10.25 -4.34
C GLU A 32 -16.09 10.76 -5.76
N ARG A 33 -15.03 11.08 -6.49
CA ARG A 33 -15.16 11.43 -7.91
C ARG A 33 -15.74 10.27 -8.73
N PHE A 34 -15.26 9.04 -8.55
CA PHE A 34 -15.75 7.90 -9.34
C PHE A 34 -17.21 7.58 -9.01
N LYS A 35 -17.63 7.72 -7.75
CA LYS A 35 -19.06 7.66 -7.37
C LYS A 35 -19.88 8.70 -8.13
N ASN A 36 -19.41 9.94 -8.26
CA ASN A 36 -20.10 10.98 -9.03
C ASN A 36 -20.15 10.67 -10.53
N VAL A 37 -19.06 10.17 -11.11
CA VAL A 37 -19.00 9.73 -12.51
C VAL A 37 -20.03 8.64 -12.77
N ILE A 38 -20.05 7.60 -11.94
CA ILE A 38 -21.01 6.49 -12.02
C ILE A 38 -22.44 6.99 -11.82
N SER A 39 -22.66 7.99 -10.96
CA SER A 39 -23.97 8.63 -10.76
C SER A 39 -24.43 9.51 -11.93
N GLY A 40 -23.63 9.60 -13.01
CA GLY A 40 -24.02 10.33 -14.22
C GLY A 40 -23.56 11.78 -14.28
N GLU A 41 -22.43 12.15 -13.64
CA GLU A 41 -21.92 13.53 -13.71
C GLU A 41 -21.79 14.05 -15.15
N GLN A 42 -22.14 15.32 -15.36
CA GLN A 42 -22.16 15.96 -16.69
C GLN A 42 -20.97 16.90 -16.91
N THR A 43 -19.76 16.39 -16.72
CA THR A 43 -18.50 17.17 -16.87
C THR A 43 -17.58 16.58 -17.94
N GLY A 44 -16.68 17.40 -18.51
CA GLY A 44 -15.66 16.94 -19.45
C GLY A 44 -16.25 16.33 -20.72
N VAL A 45 -15.95 15.04 -20.98
CA VAL A 45 -16.39 14.34 -22.19
C VAL A 45 -17.85 13.87 -22.15
N SER A 46 -18.56 13.99 -21.03
CA SER A 46 -19.92 13.43 -20.84
C SER A 46 -20.88 13.78 -21.99
N GLN A 47 -20.94 15.05 -22.40
CA GLN A 47 -21.83 15.49 -23.47
C GLN A 47 -21.46 14.89 -24.84
N ARG A 48 -20.17 14.63 -25.09
CA ARG A 48 -19.71 14.10 -26.38
C ARG A 48 -19.98 12.61 -26.53
N CYS A 49 -20.11 11.89 -25.42
CA CYS A 49 -20.39 10.46 -25.40
C CYS A 49 -21.80 10.12 -24.87
N ASN A 50 -22.67 11.13 -24.69
CA ASN A 50 -24.02 10.96 -24.12
C ASN A 50 -24.01 10.13 -22.82
N TRP A 51 -23.09 10.47 -21.91
CA TRP A 51 -22.96 9.76 -20.65
C TRP A 51 -24.17 9.99 -19.74
N GLU A 52 -24.80 8.91 -19.27
CA GLU A 52 -25.94 8.96 -18.35
C GLU A 52 -25.63 8.35 -16.96
N GLY A 53 -24.42 7.84 -16.77
CA GLY A 53 -24.02 7.10 -15.57
C GLY A 53 -23.89 5.60 -15.82
N GLY A 54 -23.60 4.87 -14.74
CA GLY A 54 -23.37 3.44 -14.73
C GLY A 54 -21.90 3.03 -14.67
N GLY A 55 -21.67 1.73 -14.84
CA GLY A 55 -20.37 1.10 -14.61
C GLY A 55 -20.10 0.83 -13.13
N SER A 56 -18.94 0.27 -12.86
CA SER A 56 -18.43 -0.02 -11.53
C SER A 56 -16.91 0.02 -11.54
N PHE A 57 -16.32 0.04 -10.37
CA PHE A 57 -14.88 -0.18 -10.19
C PHE A 57 -14.69 -1.02 -8.93
N VAL A 58 -13.57 -1.74 -8.90
CA VAL A 58 -13.07 -2.37 -7.68
C VAL A 58 -11.96 -1.50 -7.13
N TYR A 59 -11.98 -1.30 -5.80
CA TYR A 59 -10.91 -0.66 -5.06
C TYR A 59 -10.26 -1.70 -4.15
N ALA A 60 -8.94 -1.72 -4.13
CA ALA A 60 -8.16 -2.62 -3.29
C ALA A 60 -6.82 -1.96 -2.97
N GLU A 61 -6.26 -2.32 -1.82
CA GLU A 61 -4.96 -1.87 -1.33
C GLU A 61 -4.02 -3.06 -1.18
N LEU A 62 -2.71 -2.78 -1.19
CA LEU A 62 -1.70 -3.80 -0.93
C LEU A 62 -1.59 -4.04 0.58
N HIS A 63 -1.59 -5.30 0.99
CA HIS A 63 -1.42 -5.64 2.41
C HIS A 63 0.04 -5.42 2.85
N GLU A 64 0.27 -4.51 3.79
CA GLU A 64 1.61 -4.10 4.22
C GLU A 64 2.33 -5.17 5.06
N LEU A 65 3.55 -5.50 4.67
CA LEU A 65 4.51 -6.26 5.48
C LEU A 65 5.57 -5.31 6.04
N ASN A 66 6.72 -5.15 5.38
CA ASN A 66 7.74 -4.20 5.82
C ASN A 66 7.32 -2.74 5.67
N GLN A 67 6.39 -2.43 4.75
CA GLN A 67 5.92 -1.06 4.54
C GLN A 67 5.35 -0.42 5.82
N LYS A 68 4.69 -1.20 6.70
CA LYS A 68 4.19 -0.71 7.98
C LYS A 68 5.31 -0.20 8.90
N PHE A 69 6.50 -0.79 8.80
CA PHE A 69 7.68 -0.34 9.55
C PHE A 69 8.27 0.92 8.92
N VAL A 70 8.36 1.01 7.59
CA VAL A 70 8.78 2.23 6.87
C VAL A 70 7.91 3.42 7.30
N ASN A 71 6.59 3.27 7.26
CA ASN A 71 5.64 4.32 7.64
C ASN A 71 5.86 4.77 9.10
N ARG A 72 6.08 3.81 10.02
CA ARG A 72 6.37 4.10 11.43
C ARG A 72 7.72 4.78 11.64
N ILE A 73 8.77 4.32 10.97
CA ILE A 73 10.13 4.90 11.04
C ILE A 73 10.07 6.37 10.60
N GLN A 74 9.38 6.67 9.50
CA GLN A 74 9.25 8.03 8.99
C GLN A 74 8.50 8.95 9.96
N ALA A 75 7.44 8.44 10.60
CA ALA A 75 6.61 9.19 11.55
C ALA A 75 7.24 9.43 12.94
N ILE A 76 8.37 8.81 13.27
CA ILE A 76 9.03 8.96 14.57
C ILE A 76 9.82 10.27 14.64
N ASP A 77 9.66 11.03 15.72
CA ASP A 77 10.37 12.30 15.94
C ASP A 77 11.44 12.23 17.05
N SER A 78 11.58 11.07 17.72
CA SER A 78 12.49 10.88 18.85
C SER A 78 13.36 9.62 18.71
N ASN A 79 14.61 9.72 19.15
CA ASN A 79 15.52 8.56 19.19
C ASN A 79 15.00 7.45 20.10
N ASP A 80 14.39 7.78 21.23
CA ASP A 80 13.89 6.78 22.19
C ASP A 80 12.79 5.90 21.58
N GLU A 81 11.90 6.52 20.79
CA GLU A 81 10.85 5.79 20.05
C GLU A 81 11.45 4.93 18.93
N LEU A 82 12.49 5.45 18.25
CA LEU A 82 13.19 4.70 17.22
C LEU A 82 13.83 3.43 17.78
N PHE A 83 14.52 3.52 18.92
CA PHE A 83 15.14 2.35 19.56
C PHE A 83 14.12 1.30 19.99
N ASN A 84 12.95 1.71 20.49
CA ASN A 84 11.87 0.78 20.79
C ASN A 84 11.35 0.08 19.51
N LEU A 85 11.28 0.79 18.39
CA LEU A 85 10.86 0.22 17.12
C LEU A 85 11.91 -0.76 16.56
N ILE A 86 13.19 -0.48 16.73
CA ILE A 86 14.30 -1.34 16.29
C ILE A 86 14.16 -2.76 16.88
N GLU A 87 13.86 -2.88 18.18
CA GLU A 87 13.71 -4.18 18.82
C GLU A 87 12.53 -4.98 18.26
N ARG A 88 11.47 -4.29 17.84
CA ARG A 88 10.35 -4.92 17.13
C ARG A 88 10.72 -5.34 15.71
N ILE A 89 11.43 -4.48 14.97
CA ILE A 89 11.90 -4.78 13.61
C ILE A 89 12.79 -6.03 13.62
N LYS A 90 13.70 -6.17 14.60
CA LYS A 90 14.55 -7.36 14.75
C LYS A 90 13.78 -8.67 14.94
N THR A 91 12.57 -8.60 15.49
CA THR A 91 11.77 -9.79 15.82
C THR A 91 10.69 -10.08 14.79
N GLU A 92 10.07 -9.03 14.23
CA GLU A 92 8.86 -9.11 13.41
C GLU A 92 9.08 -8.81 11.92
N ALA A 93 10.18 -8.16 11.51
CA ALA A 93 10.38 -7.71 10.13
C ALA A 93 11.20 -8.69 9.28
N PHE A 94 10.99 -8.64 7.96
CA PHE A 94 11.83 -9.35 7.00
C PHE A 94 13.02 -8.47 6.64
N LEU A 95 14.22 -8.92 6.98
CA LEU A 95 15.43 -8.11 6.86
C LEU A 95 16.30 -8.61 5.72
N ASP A 96 16.88 -7.68 4.96
CA ASP A 96 17.84 -8.03 3.91
C ASP A 96 19.12 -8.54 4.58
N PHE A 97 19.38 -9.84 4.41
CA PHE A 97 20.54 -10.54 4.98
C PHE A 97 21.89 -9.98 4.48
N GLN A 98 21.91 -9.19 3.41
CA GLN A 98 23.10 -8.51 2.91
C GLN A 98 23.42 -7.23 3.69
N VAL A 99 22.42 -6.64 4.35
CA VAL A 99 22.61 -5.50 5.25
C VAL A 99 22.82 -6.04 6.66
N HIS A 100 24.03 -5.86 7.17
CA HIS A 100 24.40 -6.29 8.51
C HIS A 100 23.51 -5.63 9.57
N ILE A 101 22.44 -6.33 10.00
CA ILE A 101 21.68 -6.02 11.23
C ILE A 101 22.60 -5.84 12.43
N GLU A 102 23.76 -6.51 12.41
CA GLU A 102 24.82 -6.36 13.41
C GLU A 102 25.27 -4.90 13.58
N ARG A 103 25.14 -4.07 12.54
CA ARG A 103 25.44 -2.62 12.58
C ARG A 103 24.29 -1.76 13.13
N ILE A 104 23.12 -2.37 13.32
CA ILE A 104 21.89 -1.73 13.84
C ILE A 104 21.62 -2.28 15.26
N ALA A 105 22.70 -2.54 15.99
CA ALA A 105 22.66 -2.89 17.40
C ALA A 105 22.78 -1.61 18.24
N ASN A 106 22.18 -1.62 19.43
CA ASN A 106 22.31 -0.52 20.40
C ASN A 106 23.76 -0.28 20.86
N ASP A 107 24.70 -1.12 20.42
CA ASP A 107 26.11 -1.11 20.79
C ASP A 107 27.04 -0.69 19.64
N ASP A 108 26.51 -0.39 18.44
CA ASP A 108 27.33 0.10 17.32
C ASP A 108 27.56 1.62 17.47
N GLU A 109 28.81 2.01 17.81
CA GLU A 109 29.19 3.40 18.01
C GLU A 109 28.99 4.27 16.75
N ASP A 110 29.20 3.70 15.55
CA ASP A 110 29.03 4.41 14.29
C ASP A 110 27.54 4.73 14.08
N PHE A 111 26.66 3.77 14.36
CA PHE A 111 25.20 3.97 14.27
C PHE A 111 24.69 4.96 15.31
N LEU A 112 25.16 4.88 16.56
CA LEU A 112 24.75 5.80 17.62
C LEU A 112 25.13 7.26 17.31
N ALA A 113 26.26 7.47 16.64
CA ALA A 113 26.75 8.79 16.23
C ALA A 113 25.94 9.44 15.09
N LEU A 114 25.12 8.68 14.37
CA LEU A 114 24.28 9.20 13.28
C LEU A 114 23.17 10.13 13.80
N SER A 115 22.77 11.08 12.95
CA SER A 115 21.56 11.87 13.16
C SER A 115 20.30 10.98 13.11
N LEU A 116 19.18 11.50 13.63
CA LEU A 116 17.91 10.75 13.61
C LEU A 116 17.51 10.36 12.18
N GLU A 117 17.67 11.27 11.22
CA GLU A 117 17.30 11.02 9.83
C GLU A 117 18.19 9.95 9.18
N GLU A 118 19.49 10.01 9.42
CA GLU A 118 20.44 8.99 8.94
C GLU A 118 20.12 7.61 9.57
N LYS A 119 19.74 7.57 10.85
CA LYS A 119 19.30 6.33 11.51
C LYS A 119 18.05 5.76 10.84
N LYS A 120 17.06 6.61 10.51
CA LYS A 120 15.85 6.20 9.79
C LYS A 120 16.19 5.60 8.42
N ASP A 121 17.07 6.26 7.66
CA ASP A 121 17.47 5.79 6.33
C ASP A 121 18.17 4.43 6.37
N VAL A 122 19.08 4.23 7.33
CA VAL A 122 19.77 2.94 7.53
C VAL A 122 18.77 1.84 7.88
N LEU A 123 17.78 2.13 8.72
CA LEU A 123 16.74 1.15 9.09
C LEU A 123 15.87 0.77 7.90
N ILE A 124 15.46 1.75 7.09
CA ILE A 124 14.65 1.49 5.89
C ILE A 124 15.44 0.63 4.89
N GLN A 125 16.75 0.89 4.74
CA GLN A 125 17.62 0.11 3.86
C GLN A 125 17.86 -1.33 4.36
N ALA A 126 17.70 -1.59 5.65
CA ALA A 126 17.85 -2.93 6.21
C ALA A 126 16.61 -3.81 6.01
N LEU A 127 15.46 -3.23 5.65
CA LEU A 127 14.25 -3.99 5.34
C LEU A 127 14.36 -4.61 3.95
N ASP A 128 14.02 -5.89 3.81
CA ASP A 128 13.95 -6.54 2.50
C ASP A 128 12.86 -5.87 1.65
N ALA A 129 13.29 -5.22 0.57
CA ALA A 129 12.41 -4.51 -0.37
C ALA A 129 11.45 -5.46 -1.10
N ASN A 130 11.78 -6.75 -1.24
CA ASN A 130 10.89 -7.75 -1.83
C ASN A 130 9.75 -8.17 -0.87
N GLN A 131 9.89 -7.86 0.42
CA GLN A 131 8.93 -8.19 1.48
C GLN A 131 8.21 -6.94 2.00
N MET A 132 8.00 -5.94 1.14
CA MET A 132 7.24 -4.73 1.50
C MET A 132 5.73 -4.99 1.61
N TYR A 133 5.20 -5.87 0.77
CA TYR A 133 3.79 -6.23 0.71
C TYR A 133 3.62 -7.73 0.59
N LEU A 134 2.51 -8.25 1.11
CA LEU A 134 2.22 -9.69 1.12
C LEU A 134 1.91 -10.20 -0.29
N ASN A 135 2.52 -11.32 -0.68
CA ASN A 135 2.18 -12.00 -1.91
C ASN A 135 0.85 -12.74 -1.76
N TYR A 136 -0.02 -12.64 -2.77
CA TYR A 136 -1.30 -13.36 -2.80
C TYR A 136 -1.14 -14.88 -2.60
N SER A 137 -0.06 -15.49 -3.10
CA SER A 137 0.20 -16.93 -2.91
C SER A 137 0.36 -17.34 -1.44
N GLU A 138 0.65 -16.38 -0.55
CA GLU A 138 0.86 -16.59 0.87
C GLU A 138 -0.36 -16.16 1.71
N ILE A 139 -1.49 -15.80 1.08
CA ILE A 139 -2.67 -15.28 1.78
C ILE A 139 -3.24 -16.24 2.83
N ASP A 140 -3.01 -17.55 2.66
CA ASP A 140 -3.47 -18.59 3.59
C ASP A 140 -2.48 -18.93 4.71
N ASP A 141 -1.29 -18.34 4.73
CA ASP A 141 -0.32 -18.55 5.81
C ASP A 141 -0.88 -17.95 7.11
N ALA A 142 -1.01 -18.81 8.12
CA ALA A 142 -1.56 -18.46 9.43
C ALA A 142 -0.72 -17.42 10.17
N SER A 143 0.57 -17.28 9.86
CA SER A 143 1.46 -16.30 10.47
C SER A 143 1.04 -14.86 10.19
N TYR A 144 0.41 -14.58 9.05
CA TYR A 144 -0.06 -13.24 8.69
C TYR A 144 -1.44 -12.89 9.27
N SER A 145 -2.18 -13.87 9.80
CA SER A 145 -3.48 -13.65 10.45
C SER A 145 -4.48 -12.85 9.58
N ILE A 146 -4.51 -13.12 8.27
CA ILE A 146 -5.41 -12.44 7.33
C ILE A 146 -6.88 -12.83 7.61
N PRO A 147 -7.80 -11.86 7.77
CA PRO A 147 -9.23 -12.13 7.97
C PRO A 147 -9.88 -12.91 6.82
N ASP A 148 -10.86 -13.76 7.14
CA ASP A 148 -11.54 -14.63 6.17
C ASP A 148 -12.32 -13.86 5.09
N ASP A 149 -12.87 -12.70 5.44
CA ASP A 149 -13.56 -11.81 4.49
C ASP A 149 -12.60 -11.20 3.46
N VAL A 150 -11.39 -10.82 3.89
CA VAL A 150 -10.31 -10.36 3.00
C VAL A 150 -9.85 -11.49 2.07
N LYS A 151 -9.72 -12.72 2.60
CA LYS A 151 -9.39 -13.91 1.79
C LYS A 151 -10.45 -14.17 0.74
N ALA A 152 -11.73 -14.17 1.15
CA ALA A 152 -12.85 -14.39 0.24
C ALA A 152 -12.92 -13.32 -0.86
N PHE A 153 -12.72 -12.04 -0.51
CA PHE A 153 -12.68 -10.97 -1.51
C PHE A 153 -11.56 -11.17 -2.53
N ASN A 154 -10.34 -11.50 -2.09
CA ASN A 154 -9.21 -11.71 -3.01
C ASN A 154 -9.42 -12.93 -3.92
N ARG A 155 -9.92 -14.05 -3.38
CA ARG A 155 -10.25 -15.24 -4.20
C ARG A 155 -11.30 -14.94 -5.27
N SER A 156 -12.35 -14.21 -4.89
CA SER A 156 -13.37 -13.75 -5.83
C SER A 156 -12.78 -12.80 -6.89
N PHE A 157 -11.86 -11.92 -6.50
CA PHE A 157 -11.19 -11.00 -7.41
C PHE A 157 -10.29 -11.71 -8.43
N TYR A 158 -9.57 -12.75 -8.02
CA TYR A 158 -8.70 -13.54 -8.90
C TYR A 158 -9.42 -14.69 -9.63
N GLY A 159 -10.70 -14.92 -9.36
CA GLY A 159 -11.53 -15.90 -10.06
C GLY A 159 -11.39 -17.34 -9.58
N GLU A 160 -10.87 -17.57 -8.37
CA GLU A 160 -10.72 -18.94 -7.81
C GLU A 160 -12.04 -19.58 -7.40
N ASP A 161 -13.10 -18.78 -7.21
CA ASP A 161 -14.43 -19.28 -6.86
C ASP A 161 -15.21 -19.84 -8.09
N GLU A 162 -14.70 -19.66 -9.32
CA GLU A 162 -15.35 -20.12 -10.56
C GLU A 162 -14.89 -21.51 -11.03
N GLU A 163 -13.95 -22.16 -10.34
CA GLU A 163 -13.56 -23.56 -10.58
C GLU A 163 -14.40 -24.53 -9.72
N SER A 164 -15.68 -24.71 -10.06
CA SER A 164 -16.51 -25.84 -9.56
C SER A 164 -17.53 -26.37 -10.57
#